data_AF-A0A962V5Y8-F1
#
_entry.id   AF-A0A962V5Y8-F1
#
_cell.length_a   1.000
_cell.length_b   1.000
_cell.length_c   1.000
_cell.angle_alpha   90.00
_cell.angle_beta   90.00
_cell.angle_gamma   90.00
#
_symmetry.space_group_name_H-M   'P 1'
#
loop_
_entity.id
_entity.type
_entity.pdbx_description
1 polymer ?
#
loop_
_entity_poly.entity_id
_entity_poly.type
_entity_poly.pdbx_seq_one_letter_code
_entity_poly.pdbx_strand_id
1 'polypeptide(L)'
;RYPFGRYAQQAQLEIAYAHYKNDEADQAIAAADRFIRTYPRHPFVDYAYYVKGLANYSRGVGILEKLMPSDPTRTDTSTALRSFNDFAELVQKFPDSKYAEDARQRMLFLRNNLAEYEVNVGVFYLERKAYIAAANRGKYVVENFSRTPAVERALALMSEAYIELGMQDLAQDSQRILAVNYPDSPYLARLDALRNGEEAPIIDERPSITSMLWDLL
;
A
#
# COMPACT_ATOMS: atom_id res chain seq x y z
N ARG A 1 5.04 29.08 37.48
CA ARG A 1 4.25 28.69 36.29
C ARG A 1 3.81 27.25 36.49
N TYR A 2 2.51 26.95 36.48
CA TYR A 2 1.98 25.60 36.71
C TYR A 2 1.96 24.82 35.38
N PRO A 3 2.84 23.84 35.16
CA PRO A 3 2.98 23.16 33.86
C PRO A 3 1.91 22.07 33.62
N PHE A 4 0.94 21.91 34.53
CA PHE A 4 -0.03 20.80 34.54
C PHE A 4 -1.50 21.26 34.37
N GLY A 5 -1.75 22.52 34.01
CA GLY A 5 -3.10 22.99 33.67
C GLY A 5 -3.62 22.35 32.38
N ARG A 6 -4.95 22.26 32.19
CA ARG A 6 -5.58 21.73 30.97
C ARG A 6 -5.03 22.38 29.68
N TYR A 7 -4.73 23.68 29.74
CA TYR A 7 -4.12 24.42 28.62
C TYR A 7 -2.67 24.01 28.32
N ALA A 8 -1.90 23.61 29.33
CA ALA A 8 -0.53 23.13 29.14
C ALA A 8 -0.50 21.75 28.48
N GLN A 9 -1.47 20.88 28.80
CA GLN A 9 -1.66 19.60 28.12
C GLN A 9 -2.07 19.82 26.66
N GLN A 10 -3.06 20.68 26.41
CA GLN A 10 -3.45 21.01 25.04
C GLN A 10 -2.27 21.58 24.23
N ALA A 11 -1.47 22.50 24.79
CA ALA A 11 -0.30 23.04 24.11
C ALA A 11 0.71 21.95 23.70
N GLN A 12 0.89 20.90 24.52
CA GLN A 12 1.77 19.78 24.16
C GLN A 12 1.25 18.95 22.98
N LEU A 13 -0.08 18.84 22.84
CA LEU A 13 -0.71 18.22 21.68
C LEU A 13 -0.55 19.07 20.41
N GLU A 14 -0.72 20.40 20.53
CA GLU A 14 -0.55 21.34 19.43
C GLU A 14 0.91 21.37 18.90
N ILE A 15 1.90 21.10 19.74
CA ILE A 15 3.31 20.96 19.30
C ILE A 15 3.46 19.84 18.26
N ALA A 16 2.82 18.69 18.46
CA ALA A 16 2.87 17.59 17.50
C ALA A 16 2.26 17.99 16.16
N TYR A 17 1.12 18.70 16.20
CA TYR A 17 0.47 19.19 14.99
C TYR A 17 1.29 20.27 14.27
N ALA A 18 1.91 21.19 15.01
CA ALA A 18 2.76 22.22 14.44
C ALA A 18 3.96 21.61 13.69
N HIS A 19 4.64 20.62 14.30
CA HIS A 19 5.71 19.88 13.62
C HIS A 19 5.21 19.19 12.35
N TYR A 20 4.05 18.54 12.40
CA TYR A 20 3.45 17.93 11.21
C TYR A 20 3.20 18.96 10.09
N LYS A 21 2.68 20.14 10.44
CA LYS A 21 2.41 21.22 9.46
C LYS A 21 3.67 21.87 8.90
N ASN A 22 4.80 21.73 9.57
CA ASN A 22 6.11 22.18 9.10
C ASN A 22 6.90 21.09 8.35
N ASP A 23 6.27 19.96 8.00
CA ASP A 23 6.90 18.79 7.38
C ASP A 23 8.01 18.12 8.24
N GLU A 24 8.00 18.38 9.55
CA GLU A 24 8.93 17.83 10.53
C GLU A 24 8.39 16.51 11.11
N ALA A 25 8.27 15.49 10.26
CA ALA A 25 7.56 14.26 10.60
C ALA A 25 8.13 13.52 11.82
N ASP A 26 9.45 13.44 11.99
CA ASP A 26 10.06 12.73 13.13
C ASP A 26 9.77 13.46 14.46
N GLN A 27 9.83 14.80 14.44
CA GLN A 27 9.49 15.64 15.58
C GLN A 27 8.00 15.52 15.92
N ALA A 28 7.13 15.49 14.91
CA ALA A 28 5.70 15.31 15.09
C ALA A 28 5.38 13.96 15.75
N ILE A 29 5.97 12.86 15.25
CA ILE A 29 5.82 11.51 15.80
C ILE A 29 6.32 11.47 17.25
N ALA A 30 7.52 11.99 17.52
CA ALA A 30 8.09 12.00 18.87
C ALA A 30 7.24 12.80 19.86
N ALA A 31 6.71 13.94 19.44
CA ALA A 31 5.80 14.77 20.25
C ALA A 31 4.47 14.06 20.52
N ALA A 32 3.86 13.43 19.51
CA ALA A 32 2.64 12.64 19.65
C ALA A 32 2.83 11.44 20.60
N ASP A 33 3.89 10.65 20.42
CA ASP A 33 4.22 9.51 21.29
C ASP A 33 4.47 9.94 22.74
N ARG A 34 5.10 11.11 22.94
CA ARG A 34 5.26 11.67 24.29
C ARG A 34 3.92 12.04 24.90
N PHE A 35 3.03 12.68 24.14
CA PHE A 35 1.70 13.04 24.61
C PHE A 35 0.88 11.80 25.00
N ILE A 36 0.83 10.79 24.14
CA ILE A 36 0.13 9.51 24.36
C ILE A 36 0.60 8.85 25.66
N ARG A 37 1.93 8.75 25.85
CA ARG A 37 2.51 8.14 27.06
C ARG A 37 2.25 8.95 28.33
N THR A 38 2.29 10.27 28.23
CA THR A 38 2.18 11.15 29.41
C THR A 38 0.72 11.33 29.84
N TYR A 39 -0.22 11.39 28.89
CA TYR A 39 -1.65 11.61 29.18
C TYR A 39 -2.56 10.62 28.42
N PRO A 40 -2.46 9.31 28.71
CA PRO A 40 -3.24 8.29 27.99
C PRO A 40 -4.76 8.40 28.20
N ARG A 41 -5.21 9.12 29.25
CA ARG A 41 -6.63 9.35 29.57
C ARG A 41 -7.12 10.75 29.16
N HIS A 42 -6.32 11.49 28.39
CA HIS A 42 -6.73 12.82 27.94
C HIS A 42 -7.90 12.73 26.96
N PRO A 43 -8.91 13.63 27.02
CA PRO A 43 -10.07 13.58 26.13
C PRO A 43 -9.74 13.64 24.64
N PHE A 44 -8.59 14.20 24.27
CA PHE A 44 -8.12 14.35 22.88
C PHE A 44 -6.88 13.50 22.55
N VAL A 45 -6.65 12.40 23.29
CA VAL A 45 -5.52 11.50 23.00
C VAL A 45 -5.65 10.81 21.64
N ASP A 46 -6.88 10.58 21.18
CA ASP A 46 -7.20 10.09 19.84
C ASP A 46 -6.61 10.99 18.74
N TYR A 47 -6.62 12.32 18.93
CA TYR A 47 -6.00 13.24 18.00
C TYR A 47 -4.47 13.06 17.91
N ALA A 48 -3.79 12.74 19.02
CA ALA A 48 -2.35 12.48 19.00
C ALA A 48 -2.01 11.25 18.15
N TYR A 49 -2.79 10.18 18.28
CA TYR A 49 -2.69 9.00 17.41
C TYR A 49 -2.92 9.35 15.93
N TYR A 50 -3.91 10.20 15.66
CA TYR A 50 -4.19 10.66 14.30
C TYR A 50 -3.03 11.48 13.69
N VAL A 51 -2.47 12.44 14.44
CA VAL A 51 -1.32 13.26 13.99
C VAL A 51 -0.09 12.38 13.71
N LYS A 52 0.15 11.37 14.55
CA LYS A 52 1.22 10.39 14.33
C LYS A 52 1.06 9.67 12.99
N GLY A 53 -0.14 9.18 12.68
CA GLY A 53 -0.45 8.55 11.40
C GLY A 53 -0.28 9.50 10.21
N LEU A 54 -0.73 10.75 10.34
CA LEU A 54 -0.57 11.79 9.32
C LEU A 54 0.90 12.13 9.01
N ALA A 55 1.75 12.19 10.04
CA ALA A 55 3.17 12.49 9.86
C ALA A 55 3.91 11.41 9.05
N ASN A 56 3.61 10.13 9.30
CA ASN A 56 4.12 9.04 8.44
C ASN A 56 3.46 9.04 7.05
N TYR A 57 2.18 9.41 6.96
CA TYR A 57 1.45 9.46 5.69
C TYR A 57 2.03 10.47 4.71
N SER A 58 2.26 11.71 5.14
CA SER A 58 2.77 12.78 4.26
C SER A 58 4.15 12.43 3.68
N ARG A 59 5.02 11.85 4.50
CA ARG A 59 6.33 11.33 4.06
C ARG A 59 6.19 10.19 3.06
N GLY A 60 5.30 9.23 3.30
CA GLY A 60 5.10 8.06 2.44
C GLY A 60 4.49 8.41 1.08
N VAL A 61 3.45 9.25 1.03
CA VAL A 61 2.83 9.68 -0.23
C VAL A 61 3.78 10.51 -1.08
N GLY A 62 4.54 11.42 -0.46
CA GLY A 62 5.54 12.22 -1.18
C GLY A 62 6.63 11.37 -1.85
N ILE A 63 6.97 10.21 -1.31
CA ILE A 63 7.94 9.27 -1.92
C ILE A 63 7.28 8.44 -3.03
N LEU A 64 6.05 7.97 -2.80
CA LEU A 64 5.33 7.13 -3.77
C LEU A 64 4.90 7.91 -5.02
N GLU A 65 4.54 9.18 -4.89
CA GLU A 65 4.19 10.06 -6.01
C GLU A 65 5.41 10.64 -6.74
N LYS A 66 6.54 10.91 -6.03
CA LYS A 66 7.73 11.53 -6.65
C LYS A 66 8.65 10.57 -7.37
N LEU A 67 8.50 9.27 -7.15
CA LEU A 67 9.23 8.28 -7.92
C LEU A 67 8.24 7.47 -8.74
N MET A 68 8.27 7.70 -10.05
CA MET A 68 8.39 6.58 -10.99
C MET A 68 9.86 6.16 -10.94
N PRO A 69 10.30 5.30 -9.99
CA PRO A 69 11.68 4.88 -10.00
C PRO A 69 11.86 4.02 -11.25
N SER A 70 13.00 4.18 -11.92
CA SER A 70 13.42 3.27 -12.99
C SER A 70 13.51 1.82 -12.51
N ASP A 71 13.51 1.60 -11.19
CA ASP A 71 13.55 0.31 -10.52
C ASP A 71 12.53 0.27 -9.35
N PRO A 72 11.36 -0.37 -9.52
CA PRO A 72 10.33 -0.47 -8.48
C PRO A 72 10.85 -1.18 -7.22
N THR A 73 11.89 -2.01 -7.29
CA THR A 73 12.38 -2.76 -6.11
C THR A 73 13.09 -1.87 -5.08
N ARG A 74 13.44 -0.64 -5.45
CA ARG A 74 14.24 0.27 -4.61
C ARG A 74 13.40 1.25 -3.79
N THR A 75 12.10 1.34 -4.03
CA THR A 75 11.21 2.22 -3.27
C THR A 75 11.02 1.71 -1.84
N ASP A 76 11.27 2.56 -0.85
CA ASP A 76 11.03 2.22 0.56
C ASP A 76 9.54 2.36 0.93
N THR A 77 8.86 1.23 1.12
CA THR A 77 7.46 1.17 1.55
C THR A 77 7.27 1.18 3.07
N SER A 78 8.36 1.18 3.85
CA SER A 78 8.30 1.07 5.31
C SER A 78 7.52 2.21 5.95
N THR A 79 7.60 3.41 5.37
CA THR A 79 6.87 4.59 5.87
C THR A 79 5.36 4.45 5.67
N ALA A 80 4.93 3.91 4.53
CA ALA A 80 3.51 3.64 4.26
C ALA A 80 2.95 2.57 5.23
N LEU A 81 3.74 1.52 5.51
CA LEU A 81 3.36 0.49 6.48
C LEU A 81 3.27 1.06 7.91
N ARG A 82 4.23 1.91 8.33
CA ARG A 82 4.16 2.59 9.63
C ARG A 82 2.91 3.46 9.74
N SER A 83 2.61 4.26 8.70
CA SER A 83 1.40 5.08 8.65
C SER A 83 0.13 4.23 8.77
N PHE A 84 0.05 3.10 8.05
CA PHE A 84 -1.07 2.18 8.14
C PHE A 84 -1.25 1.68 9.58
N ASN A 85 -0.17 1.27 10.23
CA ASN A 85 -0.21 0.76 11.60
C ASN A 85 -0.62 1.83 12.62
N ASP A 86 -0.14 3.07 12.47
CA ASP A 86 -0.52 4.18 13.35
C ASP A 86 -2.02 4.51 13.23
N PHE A 87 -2.56 4.53 12.00
CA PHE A 87 -4.00 4.69 11.79
C PHE A 87 -4.80 3.48 12.28
N ALA A 88 -4.28 2.26 12.12
CA ALA A 88 -4.91 1.06 12.64
C ALA A 88 -5.02 1.09 14.17
N GLU A 89 -3.96 1.56 14.85
CA GLU A 89 -3.96 1.72 16.30
C GLU A 89 -5.02 2.74 16.77
N LEU A 90 -5.15 3.87 16.06
CA LEU A 90 -6.23 4.85 16.30
C LEU A 90 -7.60 4.20 16.18
N VAL A 91 -7.89 3.54 15.05
CA VAL A 91 -9.21 2.95 14.77
C VAL A 91 -9.53 1.83 15.75
N GLN A 92 -8.54 1.05 16.16
CA GLN A 92 -8.71 -0.04 17.12
C GLN A 92 -9.01 0.47 18.53
N LYS A 93 -8.30 1.52 18.99
CA LYS A 93 -8.45 2.06 20.35
C LYS A 93 -9.61 3.04 20.48
N PHE A 94 -9.88 3.81 19.43
CA PHE A 94 -10.87 4.90 19.42
C PHE A 94 -11.78 4.80 18.19
N PRO A 95 -12.58 3.72 18.07
CA PRO A 95 -13.42 3.49 16.89
C PRO A 95 -14.46 4.59 16.64
N ASP A 96 -14.90 5.27 17.70
CA ASP A 96 -15.89 6.36 17.66
C ASP A 96 -15.25 7.76 17.60
N SER A 97 -13.93 7.85 17.45
CA SER A 97 -13.25 9.13 17.26
C SER A 97 -13.75 9.81 15.98
N LYS A 98 -13.88 11.14 16.02
CA LYS A 98 -14.18 11.94 14.82
C LYS A 98 -13.11 11.79 13.71
N TYR A 99 -11.91 11.29 14.04
CA TYR A 99 -10.83 11.05 13.09
C TYR A 99 -10.81 9.63 12.54
N ALA A 100 -11.60 8.71 13.11
CA ALA A 100 -11.55 7.28 12.76
C ALA A 100 -11.95 7.02 11.31
N GLU A 101 -12.93 7.76 10.77
CA GLU A 101 -13.39 7.59 9.39
C GLU A 101 -12.32 7.98 8.37
N ASP A 102 -11.72 9.17 8.50
CA ASP A 102 -10.61 9.59 7.63
C ASP A 102 -9.41 8.62 7.75
N ALA A 103 -9.09 8.16 8.97
CA ALA A 103 -8.05 7.17 9.18
C ALA A 103 -8.32 5.84 8.43
N ARG A 104 -9.57 5.34 8.43
CA ARG A 104 -9.96 4.15 7.66
C ARG A 104 -9.79 4.36 6.15
N GLN A 105 -10.16 5.53 5.65
CA GLN A 105 -10.00 5.87 4.23
C GLN A 105 -8.52 5.91 3.83
N ARG A 106 -7.67 6.51 4.66
CA ARG A 106 -6.21 6.50 4.44
C ARG A 106 -5.62 5.10 4.53
N MET A 107 -6.07 4.28 5.48
CA MET A 107 -5.65 2.88 5.59
C MET A 107 -6.01 2.10 4.31
N LEU A 108 -7.21 2.31 3.76
CA LEU A 108 -7.62 1.68 2.50
C LEU A 108 -6.70 2.11 1.35
N PHE A 109 -6.42 3.41 1.22
CA PHE A 109 -5.51 3.93 0.21
C PHE A 109 -4.09 3.36 0.34
N LEU A 110 -3.51 3.38 1.54
CA LEU A 110 -2.19 2.82 1.82
C LEU A 110 -2.13 1.33 1.49
N ARG A 111 -3.16 0.57 1.89
CA ARG A 111 -3.24 -0.87 1.62
C ARG A 111 -3.30 -1.18 0.13
N ASN A 112 -4.09 -0.42 -0.63
CA ASN A 112 -4.16 -0.57 -2.09
C ASN A 112 -2.80 -0.25 -2.75
N ASN A 113 -2.13 0.82 -2.33
CA ASN A 113 -0.84 1.20 -2.87
C ASN A 113 0.27 0.19 -2.55
N LEU A 114 0.29 -0.35 -1.33
CA LEU A 114 1.23 -1.41 -0.93
C LEU A 114 1.01 -2.67 -1.77
N ALA A 115 -0.24 -3.04 -2.04
CA ALA A 115 -0.56 -4.19 -2.88
C ALA A 115 -0.13 -3.98 -4.34
N GLU A 116 -0.42 -2.81 -4.91
CA GLU A 116 0.01 -2.46 -6.27
C GLU A 116 1.54 -2.42 -6.41
N TYR A 117 2.24 -1.94 -5.39
CA TYR A 117 3.69 -1.95 -5.35
C TYR A 117 4.25 -3.38 -5.50
N GLU A 118 3.72 -4.32 -4.71
CA GLU A 118 4.14 -5.73 -4.76
C GLU A 118 3.87 -6.36 -6.14
N VAL A 119 2.72 -6.07 -6.75
CA VAL A 119 2.42 -6.51 -8.12
C VAL A 119 3.43 -5.94 -9.12
N ASN A 120 3.74 -4.65 -9.06
CA ASN A 120 4.68 -4.02 -9.98
C ASN A 120 6.11 -4.59 -9.83
N VAL A 121 6.55 -4.86 -8.60
CA VAL A 121 7.82 -5.58 -8.36
C VAL A 121 7.78 -7.00 -8.93
N GLY A 122 6.65 -7.67 -8.81
CA GLY A 122 6.42 -8.98 -9.41
C GLY A 122 6.52 -8.98 -10.92
N VAL A 123 5.88 -8.02 -11.60
CA VAL A 123 5.97 -7.82 -13.06
C VAL A 123 7.42 -7.57 -13.49
N PHE A 124 8.14 -6.71 -12.77
CA PHE A 124 9.57 -6.46 -13.02
C PHE A 124 10.44 -7.75 -12.97
N TYR A 125 10.12 -8.67 -12.05
CA TYR A 125 10.78 -9.98 -11.98
C TYR A 125 10.36 -10.90 -13.13
N LEU A 126 9.07 -10.88 -13.50
CA LEU A 126 8.53 -11.67 -14.59
C LEU A 126 9.22 -11.33 -15.92
N GLU A 127 9.37 -10.04 -16.24
CA GLU A 127 10.10 -9.54 -17.42
C GLU A 127 11.55 -10.05 -17.50
N ARG A 128 12.16 -10.28 -16.34
CA ARG A 128 13.54 -10.78 -16.20
C ARG A 128 13.63 -12.29 -16.08
N LYS A 129 12.52 -13.00 -16.33
CA LYS A 129 12.41 -14.46 -16.23
C LYS A 129 12.70 -15.00 -14.83
N ALA A 130 12.59 -14.15 -13.80
CA ALA A 130 12.70 -14.54 -12.40
C ALA A 130 11.34 -15.02 -11.88
N TYR A 131 10.80 -16.08 -12.50
CA TYR A 131 9.42 -16.53 -12.31
C TYR A 131 9.08 -16.93 -10.87
N ILE A 132 10.02 -17.55 -10.13
CA ILE A 132 9.82 -17.88 -8.71
C ILE A 132 9.59 -16.60 -7.89
N ALA A 133 10.36 -15.54 -8.15
CA ALA A 133 10.20 -14.27 -7.46
C ALA A 133 8.88 -13.59 -7.83
N ALA A 134 8.50 -13.61 -9.11
CA ALA A 134 7.22 -13.09 -9.59
C ALA A 134 6.03 -13.80 -8.92
N ALA A 135 6.03 -15.14 -8.92
CA ALA A 135 5.00 -15.94 -8.26
C ALA A 135 4.89 -15.64 -6.77
N ASN A 136 6.03 -15.52 -6.07
CA ASN A 136 6.05 -15.20 -4.64
C ASN A 136 5.47 -13.80 -4.35
N ARG A 137 5.70 -12.81 -5.21
CA ARG A 137 5.11 -11.47 -5.08
C ARG A 137 3.58 -11.51 -5.26
N GLY A 138 3.10 -12.20 -6.30
CA GLY A 138 1.66 -12.39 -6.51
C GLY A 138 0.99 -13.12 -5.35
N LYS A 139 1.59 -14.21 -4.88
CA LYS A 139 1.13 -14.97 -3.70
C LYS A 139 1.04 -14.08 -2.45
N TYR A 140 2.07 -13.27 -2.18
CA TYR A 140 2.07 -12.35 -1.05
C TYR A 140 0.90 -11.38 -1.09
N VAL A 141 0.54 -10.88 -2.28
CA VAL A 141 -0.63 -10.00 -2.46
C VAL A 141 -1.94 -10.73 -2.19
N VAL A 142 -2.11 -11.95 -2.68
CA VAL A 142 -3.32 -12.74 -2.41
C VAL A 142 -3.47 -13.03 -0.91
N GLU A 143 -2.38 -13.35 -0.21
CA GLU A 143 -2.41 -13.70 1.22
C GLU A 143 -2.61 -12.48 2.14
N ASN A 144 -1.99 -11.33 1.84
CA ASN A 144 -1.96 -10.17 2.75
C ASN A 144 -2.89 -9.04 2.32
N PHE A 145 -3.25 -8.98 1.03
CA PHE A 145 -4.01 -7.90 0.41
C PHE A 145 -5.30 -8.36 -0.28
N SER A 146 -5.88 -9.50 0.13
CA SER A 146 -7.09 -10.16 -0.41
C SER A 146 -8.38 -9.32 -0.66
N ARG A 147 -8.40 -8.03 -0.31
CA ARG A 147 -9.54 -7.11 -0.59
C ARG A 147 -9.13 -5.84 -1.35
N THR A 148 -7.93 -5.83 -1.94
CA THR A 148 -7.47 -4.73 -2.79
C THR A 148 -7.75 -5.07 -4.25
N PRO A 149 -7.99 -4.08 -5.12
CA PRO A 149 -8.12 -4.30 -6.57
C PRO A 149 -6.92 -5.04 -7.18
N ALA A 150 -5.72 -4.84 -6.63
CA ALA A 150 -4.47 -5.47 -7.05
C ALA A 150 -4.50 -7.02 -7.04
N VAL A 151 -5.44 -7.66 -6.33
CA VAL A 151 -5.55 -9.13 -6.25
C VAL A 151 -5.79 -9.75 -7.62
N GLU A 152 -6.56 -9.09 -8.49
CA GLU A 152 -6.80 -9.56 -9.85
C GLU A 152 -5.48 -9.68 -10.64
N ARG A 153 -4.70 -8.59 -10.65
CA ARG A 153 -3.37 -8.55 -11.28
C ARG A 153 -2.39 -9.53 -10.65
N ALA A 154 -2.44 -9.69 -9.32
CA ALA A 154 -1.58 -10.62 -8.61
C ALA A 154 -1.85 -12.09 -8.97
N LEU A 155 -3.13 -12.47 -9.10
CA LEU A 155 -3.52 -13.80 -9.56
C LEU A 155 -3.05 -14.04 -11.00
N ALA A 156 -3.17 -13.05 -11.88
CA ALA A 156 -2.67 -13.14 -13.25
C ALA A 156 -1.14 -13.31 -13.30
N LEU A 157 -0.41 -12.44 -12.59
CA LEU A 157 1.05 -12.50 -12.45
C LEU A 157 1.52 -13.87 -11.94
N MET A 158 0.87 -14.38 -10.89
CA MET A 158 1.20 -15.67 -10.29
C MET A 158 0.89 -16.82 -11.24
N SER A 159 -0.25 -16.78 -11.94
CA SER A 159 -0.63 -17.79 -12.94
C SER A 159 0.38 -17.85 -14.08
N GLU A 160 0.76 -16.69 -14.64
CA GLU A 160 1.76 -16.60 -15.71
C GLU A 160 3.13 -17.13 -15.25
N ALA A 161 3.59 -16.70 -14.08
CA ALA A 161 4.83 -17.21 -13.52
C ALA A 161 4.82 -18.75 -13.34
N TYR A 162 3.69 -19.35 -12.96
CA TYR A 162 3.56 -20.80 -12.87
C TYR A 162 3.54 -21.50 -14.22
N ILE A 163 2.94 -20.90 -15.25
CA ILE A 163 2.99 -21.41 -16.64
C ILE A 163 4.44 -21.49 -17.10
N GLU A 164 5.18 -20.40 -16.94
CA GLU A 164 6.59 -20.28 -17.32
C GLU A 164 7.51 -21.26 -16.56
N LEU A 165 7.14 -21.61 -15.33
CA LEU A 165 7.84 -22.63 -14.53
C LEU A 165 7.43 -24.08 -14.86
N GLY A 166 6.45 -24.29 -15.74
CA GLY A 166 5.88 -25.60 -16.03
C GLY A 166 5.05 -26.19 -14.88
N MET A 167 4.63 -25.38 -13.90
CA MET A 167 3.84 -25.78 -12.75
C MET A 167 2.34 -25.75 -13.07
N GLN A 168 1.91 -26.68 -13.93
CA GLN A 168 0.56 -26.68 -14.53
C GLN A 168 -0.58 -26.67 -13.52
N ASP A 169 -0.49 -27.44 -12.43
CA ASP A 169 -1.54 -27.50 -11.41
C ASP A 169 -1.73 -26.14 -10.71
N LEU A 170 -0.62 -25.50 -10.32
CA LEU A 170 -0.63 -24.19 -9.67
C LEU A 170 -1.09 -23.08 -10.62
N ALA A 171 -0.70 -23.14 -11.89
CA ALA A 171 -1.17 -22.23 -12.92
C ALA A 171 -2.70 -22.33 -13.09
N GLN A 172 -3.22 -23.56 -13.22
CA GLN A 172 -4.65 -23.80 -13.39
C GLN A 172 -5.46 -23.36 -12.17
N ASP A 173 -4.99 -23.66 -10.97
CA ASP A 173 -5.67 -23.23 -9.75
C ASP A 173 -5.72 -21.72 -9.61
N SER A 174 -4.60 -21.05 -9.88
CA SER A 174 -4.50 -19.59 -9.82
C SER A 174 -5.41 -18.92 -10.86
N GLN A 175 -5.40 -19.43 -12.09
CA GLN A 175 -6.26 -18.95 -13.17
C GLN A 175 -7.75 -19.23 -12.89
N ARG A 176 -8.09 -20.38 -12.30
CA ARG A 176 -9.45 -20.71 -11.89
C ARG A 176 -9.96 -19.74 -10.83
N ILE A 177 -9.14 -19.41 -9.83
CA ILE A 177 -9.51 -18.41 -8.82
C ILE A 177 -9.72 -17.04 -9.47
N LEU A 178 -8.85 -16.66 -10.41
CA LEU A 178 -9.03 -15.44 -11.20
C LEU A 178 -10.37 -15.44 -11.94
N ALA A 179 -10.67 -16.49 -12.71
CA ALA A 179 -11.90 -16.58 -13.49
C ALA A 179 -13.18 -16.59 -12.64
N VAL A 180 -13.15 -17.22 -11.47
CA VAL A 180 -14.32 -17.26 -10.56
C VAL A 180 -14.61 -15.90 -9.95
N ASN A 181 -13.58 -15.12 -9.59
CA ASN A 181 -13.76 -13.84 -8.91
C ASN A 181 -13.78 -12.63 -9.87
N TYR A 182 -13.16 -12.78 -11.03
CA TYR A 182 -12.98 -11.74 -12.06
C TYR A 182 -13.22 -12.36 -13.46
N PRO A 183 -14.47 -12.76 -13.77
CA PRO A 183 -14.78 -13.44 -15.02
C PRO A 183 -14.51 -12.58 -16.26
N ASP A 184 -14.57 -11.26 -16.12
CA ASP A 184 -14.30 -10.29 -17.18
C ASP A 184 -12.84 -9.80 -17.18
N SER A 185 -11.94 -10.48 -16.45
CA SER A 185 -10.55 -10.06 -16.34
C SER A 185 -9.84 -10.10 -17.70
N PRO A 186 -9.15 -9.01 -18.10
CA PRO A 186 -8.45 -8.95 -19.38
C PRO A 186 -7.28 -9.95 -19.47
N TYR A 187 -6.82 -10.49 -18.33
CA TYR A 187 -5.69 -11.41 -18.29
C TYR A 187 -6.06 -12.85 -18.66
N LEU A 188 -7.35 -13.23 -18.62
CA LEU A 188 -7.77 -14.62 -18.86
C LEU A 188 -7.40 -15.10 -20.27
N ALA A 189 -7.71 -14.31 -21.30
CA ALA A 189 -7.39 -14.65 -22.69
C ALA A 189 -5.88 -14.84 -22.91
N ARG A 190 -5.06 -14.01 -22.25
CA ARG A 190 -3.60 -14.12 -22.29
C ARG A 190 -3.13 -15.43 -21.64
N LEU A 191 -3.64 -15.76 -20.46
CA LEU A 191 -3.25 -16.97 -19.74
C LEU A 191 -3.62 -18.24 -20.52
N ASP A 192 -4.77 -18.25 -21.21
CA ASP A 192 -5.16 -19.34 -22.08
C ASP A 192 -4.20 -19.51 -23.27
N ALA A 193 -3.82 -18.41 -23.94
CA ALA A 193 -2.84 -18.43 -25.03
C ALA A 193 -1.47 -18.98 -24.57
N LEU A 194 -0.95 -18.48 -23.45
CA LEU A 194 0.33 -18.94 -22.89
C LEU A 194 0.31 -20.43 -22.54
N ARG A 195 -0.79 -20.95 -21.98
CA ARG A 195 -0.94 -22.37 -21.68
C ARG A 195 -0.97 -23.25 -22.93
N ASN A 196 -1.42 -22.72 -24.06
CA ASN A 196 -1.42 -23.41 -25.35
C ASN A 196 -0.06 -23.31 -26.07
N GLY A 197 0.93 -22.65 -25.47
CA GLY A 197 2.26 -22.46 -26.04
C GLY A 197 2.34 -21.32 -27.06
N GLU A 198 1.36 -20.41 -27.06
CA GLU A 198 1.35 -19.23 -27.91
C GLU A 198 2.16 -18.10 -27.26
N GLU A 199 2.93 -17.34 -28.06
CA GLU A 199 3.56 -16.12 -27.58
C GLU A 199 2.49 -15.04 -27.36
N ALA A 200 2.49 -14.43 -26.17
CA ALA A 200 1.61 -13.32 -25.85
C ALA A 200 2.42 -12.13 -25.29
N PRO A 201 2.08 -10.87 -25.61
CA PRO A 201 2.78 -9.68 -25.11
C PRO A 201 2.56 -9.43 -23.61
N ILE A 202 3.64 -9.24 -22.84
CA ILE A 202 3.70 -9.12 -21.36
C ILE A 202 2.50 -8.36 -20.76
N ILE A 203 2.02 -8.81 -19.59
CA ILE A 203 0.95 -8.18 -18.80
C ILE A 203 1.18 -6.65 -18.74
N ASP A 204 0.36 -5.94 -19.53
CA ASP A 204 0.14 -4.49 -19.57
C ASP A 204 1.08 -3.66 -18.67
N GLU A 205 2.13 -3.09 -19.29
CA GLU A 205 2.74 -1.87 -18.78
C GLU A 205 1.61 -0.87 -18.64
N ARG A 206 1.24 -0.46 -17.41
CA ARG A 206 0.48 0.79 -17.24
C ARG A 206 1.14 1.80 -18.19
N PRO A 207 0.40 2.46 -19.09
CA PRO A 207 1.02 3.21 -20.16
C PRO A 207 2.06 4.14 -19.55
N SER A 208 3.32 3.97 -19.96
CA SER A 208 4.35 4.93 -19.60
C SER A 208 3.86 6.32 -20.00
N ILE A 209 4.32 7.38 -19.33
CA ILE A 209 3.96 8.76 -19.70
C ILE A 209 4.15 8.97 -21.21
N THR A 210 5.14 8.31 -21.80
CA THR A 210 5.38 8.24 -23.24
C THR A 210 4.18 7.75 -24.05
N SER A 211 3.54 6.63 -23.71
CA SER A 211 2.36 6.13 -24.45
C SER A 211 1.12 7.00 -24.22
N MET A 212 0.93 7.54 -23.01
CA MET A 212 -0.17 8.49 -22.72
C MET A 212 -0.06 9.81 -23.49
N LEU A 213 1.15 10.26 -23.83
CA LEU A 213 1.38 11.49 -24.60
C LEU A 213 1.13 11.31 -26.11
N TRP A 214 1.25 10.09 -26.64
CA TRP A 214 0.94 9.82 -28.06
C TRP A 214 -0.56 9.69 -28.32
N ASP A 215 -1.35 9.26 -27.34
CA ASP A 215 -2.81 9.19 -27.45
C ASP A 215 -3.50 10.57 -27.40
N LEU A 216 -2.74 11.63 -27.12
CA LEU A 216 -3.19 13.03 -27.04
C LEU A 216 -2.72 13.92 -28.22
N LEU A 217 -2.06 13.34 -29.22
CA LEU A 217 -1.58 14.00 -30.45
C LEU A 217 -2.21 13.38 -31.70
#